data_AF-A0A7K5TKS9-F1
#
_entry.id   AF-A0A7K5TKS9-F1
#
_cell.length_a   1.000
_cell.length_b   1.000
_cell.length_c   1.000
_cell.angle_alpha   90.00
_cell.angle_beta   90.00
_cell.angle_gamma   90.00
#
_symmetry.space_group_name_H-M   'P 1'
#
loop_
_entity.id
_entity.type
_entity.pdbx_description
1 polymer ?
#
loop_
_entity_poly.entity_id
_entity_poly.type
_entity_poly.pdbx_seq_one_letter_code
_entity_poly.pdbx_strand_id
1 'polypeptide(L)'
;LSRIGDELYLEPTEKGLSLRAVNSSRSAFASFLFAPLFFQLYELGSPVPDTKCFRCKVHMKSFLGVFRSLPSLDKSVEKCLILLKPRTSRLVLQLHCKYGVTKTHNLAFQECERLQAVFDTQRCSSRLCAPARVLADAVVHFPPTLAEVTLGTGPGGKISLRNFVEDEAEPSKTMVTELWLAEDEFQSVTVSPDSCITFCLKEFRGLLTFAEASNLLLTIHFDEPGRPVVFSLDDTVLEVHLVLATLSDLDSSSLPPPTNG
;
A
#
# COMPACT_ATOMS: atom_id res chain seq x y z
N LEU A 1 -3.08 3.21 4.22
CA LEU A 1 -4.21 3.72 3.41
C LEU A 1 -4.29 5.25 3.34
N SER A 2 -4.30 5.99 4.47
CA SER A 2 -4.39 7.47 4.43
C SER A 2 -3.19 8.20 3.82
N ARG A 3 -2.04 7.53 3.71
CA ARG A 3 -0.85 8.02 2.99
C ARG A 3 -0.93 7.81 1.47
N ILE A 4 -1.96 7.12 0.98
CA ILE A 4 -2.14 6.77 -0.44
C ILE A 4 -3.22 7.64 -1.08
N GLY A 5 -4.41 7.70 -0.47
CA GLY A 5 -5.57 8.36 -1.06
C GLY A 5 -6.44 9.13 -0.07
N ASP A 6 -7.16 10.12 -0.58
CA ASP A 6 -8.10 10.97 0.17
C ASP A 6 -9.48 10.33 0.39
N GLU A 7 -9.77 9.25 -0.33
CA GLU A 7 -11.00 8.46 -0.21
C GLU A 7 -10.66 7.04 0.24
N LEU A 8 -11.47 6.52 1.17
CA LEU A 8 -11.42 5.14 1.63
C LEU A 8 -12.63 4.40 1.05
N TYR A 9 -12.37 3.32 0.34
CA TYR A 9 -13.37 2.45 -0.25
C TYR A 9 -13.56 1.23 0.66
N LEU A 10 -14.81 0.93 1.03
CA LEU A 10 -15.19 -0.18 1.86
C LEU A 10 -16.07 -1.13 1.06
N GLU A 11 -15.68 -2.40 1.01
CA GLU A 11 -16.42 -3.48 0.35
C GLU A 11 -16.45 -4.71 1.26
N PRO A 12 -17.56 -4.95 1.99
CA PRO A 12 -17.79 -6.21 2.68
C PRO A 12 -18.12 -7.32 1.67
N THR A 13 -17.38 -8.42 1.73
CA THR A 13 -17.52 -9.60 0.85
C THR A 13 -17.60 -10.88 1.67
N GLU A 14 -17.89 -12.02 1.04
CA GLU A 14 -17.80 -13.34 1.69
C GLU A 14 -16.39 -13.67 2.16
N LYS A 15 -15.36 -13.14 1.46
CA LYS A 15 -13.95 -13.26 1.85
C LYS A 15 -13.54 -12.31 2.97
N GLY A 16 -14.46 -11.49 3.49
CA GLY A 16 -14.22 -10.52 4.54
C GLY A 16 -14.33 -9.07 4.08
N LEU A 17 -13.83 -8.15 4.92
CA LEU A 17 -13.93 -6.71 4.70
C LEU A 17 -12.72 -6.19 3.92
N SER A 18 -12.96 -5.65 2.73
CA SER A 18 -11.91 -4.99 1.94
C SER A 18 -11.93 -3.48 2.16
N LEU A 19 -10.78 -2.94 2.55
CA LEU A 19 -10.50 -1.51 2.65
C LEU A 19 -9.49 -1.11 1.59
N ARG A 20 -9.87 -0.21 0.68
CA ARG A 20 -9.02 0.20 -0.45
C ARG A 20 -8.84 1.70 -0.51
N ALA A 21 -7.72 2.14 -1.06
CA ALA A 21 -7.45 3.53 -1.38
C ALA A 21 -6.70 3.62 -2.70
N VAL A 22 -6.94 4.68 -3.45
CA VAL A 22 -6.23 5.02 -4.68
C VAL A 22 -5.83 6.49 -4.61
N ASN A 23 -4.64 6.83 -5.10
CA ASN A 23 -4.21 8.22 -5.18
C ASN A 23 -4.94 8.98 -6.31
N SER A 24 -4.81 10.31 -6.34
CA SER A 24 -5.52 11.16 -7.29
C SER A 24 -5.12 10.91 -8.75
N SER A 25 -3.85 10.55 -8.99
CA SER A 25 -3.30 10.20 -10.31
C SER A 25 -3.58 8.76 -10.74
N ARG A 26 -4.19 7.94 -9.87
CA ARG A 26 -4.35 6.49 -10.08
C ARG A 26 -3.05 5.73 -10.36
N SER A 27 -1.92 6.27 -9.90
CA SER A 27 -0.60 5.63 -9.97
C SER A 27 -0.27 4.80 -8.73
N ALA A 28 -1.05 4.92 -7.65
CA ALA A 28 -0.89 4.12 -6.44
C ALA A 28 -2.23 3.57 -5.97
N PHE A 29 -2.27 2.27 -5.70
CA PHE A 29 -3.43 1.57 -5.20
C PHE A 29 -3.04 0.71 -4.00
N ALA A 30 -3.83 0.76 -2.94
CA ALA A 30 -3.63 -0.07 -1.76
C ALA A 30 -4.93 -0.79 -1.39
N SER A 31 -4.82 -2.06 -0.99
CA SER A 31 -5.92 -2.92 -0.58
C SER A 31 -5.54 -3.69 0.66
N PHE A 32 -6.39 -3.62 1.68
CA PHE A 32 -6.32 -4.43 2.90
C PHE A 32 -7.57 -5.29 2.92
N LEU A 33 -7.42 -6.61 2.96
CA LEU A 33 -8.52 -7.56 3.07
C LEU A 33 -8.42 -8.24 4.42
N PHE A 34 -9.36 -7.93 5.30
CA PHE A 34 -9.51 -8.57 6.61
C PHE A 34 -10.44 -9.76 6.45
N ALA A 35 -9.93 -10.98 6.64
CA ALA A 35 -10.74 -12.20 6.55
C ALA A 35 -11.87 -12.19 7.62
N PRO A 36 -12.95 -12.96 7.45
CA PRO A 36 -14.02 -13.01 8.45
C PRO A 36 -13.53 -13.39 9.85
N LEU A 37 -12.51 -14.27 9.91
CA LEU A 37 -11.86 -14.72 11.16
C LEU A 37 -11.05 -13.62 11.87
N PHE A 38 -10.72 -12.52 11.18
CA PHE A 38 -10.14 -11.33 11.83
C PHE A 38 -11.13 -10.70 12.82
N PHE A 39 -12.42 -10.83 12.57
CA PHE A 39 -13.47 -10.24 13.38
C PHE A 39 -14.02 -11.26 14.38
N GLN A 40 -14.31 -10.80 15.59
CA GLN A 40 -15.06 -11.60 16.56
C GLN A 40 -16.46 -11.97 16.03
N LEU A 41 -17.06 -11.08 15.25
CA LEU A 41 -18.34 -11.28 14.57
C LEU A 41 -18.28 -10.59 13.21
N TYR A 42 -18.55 -11.35 12.15
CA TYR A 42 -18.66 -10.83 10.80
C TYR A 42 -19.99 -11.27 10.19
N GLU A 43 -20.88 -10.30 9.96
CA GLU A 43 -22.19 -10.55 9.37
C GLU A 43 -22.33 -9.72 8.09
N LEU A 44 -22.48 -10.41 6.97
CA LEU A 44 -22.95 -9.79 5.75
C LEU A 44 -24.44 -9.51 5.94
N GLY A 45 -24.81 -8.23 5.98
CA GLY A 45 -26.21 -7.82 6.11
C GLY A 45 -27.10 -8.58 5.12
N SER A 46 -28.29 -8.97 5.57
CA SER A 46 -29.24 -9.78 4.79
C SER A 46 -29.34 -9.31 3.34
N PRO A 47 -29.26 -10.23 2.35
CA PRO A 47 -29.41 -9.88 0.95
C PRO A 47 -30.80 -9.33 0.75
N VAL A 48 -30.90 -8.00 0.66
CA VAL A 48 -32.06 -7.39 0.02
C VAL A 48 -32.06 -7.95 -1.41
N PRO A 49 -33.19 -8.50 -1.92
CA PRO A 49 -33.24 -9.32 -3.13
C PRO A 49 -32.69 -8.70 -4.44
N ASP A 50 -32.17 -7.48 -4.41
CA ASP A 50 -31.77 -6.71 -5.57
C ASP A 50 -30.45 -5.91 -5.36
N THR A 51 -29.79 -6.08 -4.22
CA THR A 51 -28.59 -5.28 -3.91
C THR A 51 -27.34 -6.12 -4.08
N LYS A 52 -26.70 -5.96 -5.26
CA LYS A 52 -25.32 -6.36 -5.51
C LYS A 52 -24.45 -5.93 -4.32
N CYS A 53 -23.44 -6.75 -3.99
CA CYS A 53 -22.39 -6.49 -2.99
C CYS A 53 -22.20 -4.99 -2.72
N PHE A 54 -22.63 -4.53 -1.53
CA PHE A 54 -22.74 -3.11 -1.22
C PHE A 54 -21.35 -2.48 -1.12
N ARG A 55 -21.11 -1.39 -1.84
CA ARG A 55 -19.83 -0.70 -1.90
C ARG A 55 -20.02 0.76 -1.55
N CYS A 56 -19.16 1.26 -0.68
CA CYS A 56 -19.19 2.67 -0.38
C CYS A 56 -17.79 3.26 -0.27
N LYS A 57 -17.74 4.56 -0.44
CA LYS A 57 -16.56 5.37 -0.16
C LYS A 57 -16.86 6.42 0.90
N VAL A 58 -15.86 6.67 1.75
CA VAL A 58 -15.90 7.72 2.77
C VAL A 58 -14.66 8.60 2.65
N HIS A 59 -14.77 9.85 3.10
CA HIS A 59 -13.60 10.70 3.19
C HIS A 59 -12.57 10.12 4.18
N MET A 60 -11.33 9.95 3.72
CA MET A 60 -10.24 9.38 4.50
C MET A 60 -10.00 10.18 5.78
N LYS A 61 -10.06 11.52 5.72
CA LYS A 61 -9.88 12.38 6.90
C LYS A 61 -10.93 12.11 7.98
N SER A 62 -12.18 11.85 7.59
CA SER A 62 -13.27 11.55 8.52
C SER A 62 -13.10 10.17 9.17
N PHE A 63 -12.71 9.16 8.38
CA PHE A 63 -12.44 7.83 8.90
C PHE A 63 -11.20 7.80 9.80
N LEU A 64 -10.09 8.38 9.34
CA LEU A 64 -8.85 8.50 10.11
C LEU A 64 -9.05 9.30 11.40
N GLY A 65 -9.95 10.28 11.40
CA GLY A 65 -10.31 11.04 12.61
C GLY A 65 -10.78 10.15 13.76
N VAL A 66 -11.44 9.03 13.47
CA VAL A 66 -11.88 8.04 14.47
C VAL A 66 -10.69 7.29 15.07
N PHE A 67 -9.66 7.01 14.25
CA PHE A 67 -8.47 6.26 14.64
C PHE A 67 -7.22 7.11 14.88
N ARG A 68 -7.38 8.44 15.06
CA ARG A 68 -6.28 9.40 15.04
C ARG A 68 -5.21 9.16 16.12
N SER A 69 -5.58 8.66 17.30
CA SER A 69 -4.66 8.46 18.43
C SER A 69 -4.54 6.99 18.80
N LEU A 70 -3.59 6.30 18.16
CA LEU A 70 -3.29 4.89 18.44
C LEU A 70 -3.00 4.61 19.93
N PRO A 71 -2.19 5.43 20.66
CA PRO A 71 -1.92 5.18 22.07
C PRO A 71 -3.17 5.33 22.95
N SER A 72 -4.09 6.23 22.58
CA SER A 72 -5.37 6.36 23.30
C SER A 72 -6.27 5.18 23.00
N LEU A 73 -6.32 4.72 21.75
CA LEU A 73 -7.12 3.56 21.36
C LEU A 73 -6.66 2.32 22.11
N ASP A 74 -5.37 2.02 22.07
CA ASP A 74 -4.76 0.86 22.73
C ASP A 74 -5.04 0.82 24.24
N LYS A 75 -4.99 1.97 24.91
CA LYS A 75 -5.27 2.04 26.35
C LYS A 75 -6.75 1.95 26.70
N SER A 76 -7.63 2.47 25.86
CA SER A 76 -9.03 2.74 26.23
C SER A 76 -10.07 1.93 25.51
N VAL A 77 -9.85 1.49 24.27
CA VAL A 77 -10.84 0.79 23.44
C VAL A 77 -10.68 -0.72 23.62
N GLU A 78 -11.77 -1.40 23.93
CA GLU A 78 -11.85 -2.85 24.06
C GLU A 78 -12.44 -3.51 22.82
N LYS A 79 -13.42 -2.87 22.17
CA LYS A 79 -14.07 -3.39 20.96
C LYS A 79 -14.38 -2.26 19.97
N CYS A 80 -14.30 -2.58 18.69
CA CYS A 80 -14.71 -1.70 17.60
C CYS A 80 -15.81 -2.38 16.79
N LEU A 81 -16.98 -1.75 16.70
CA LEU A 81 -18.07 -2.19 15.85
C LEU A 81 -18.13 -1.31 14.60
N ILE A 82 -18.10 -1.94 13.43
CA ILE A 82 -18.27 -1.29 12.14
C ILE A 82 -19.63 -1.71 11.59
N LEU A 83 -20.58 -0.78 11.55
CA LEU A 83 -21.94 -1.03 11.10
C LEU A 83 -22.27 -0.16 9.89
N LEU A 84 -22.57 -0.80 8.78
CA LEU A 84 -22.99 -0.11 7.56
C LEU A 84 -24.52 -0.07 7.50
N LYS A 85 -25.08 1.14 7.40
CA LYS A 85 -26.53 1.36 7.27
C LYS A 85 -26.87 1.93 5.88
N PRO A 86 -27.11 1.08 4.86
CA PRO A 86 -27.45 1.49 3.51
C PRO A 86 -28.64 2.47 3.43
N ARG A 87 -29.73 2.14 4.16
CA ARG A 87 -30.98 2.92 4.15
C ARG A 87 -30.83 4.36 4.62
N THR A 88 -29.82 4.63 5.45
CA THR A 88 -29.58 5.97 6.02
C THR A 88 -28.32 6.62 5.48
N SER A 89 -27.61 5.96 4.55
CA SER A 89 -26.31 6.39 4.02
C SER A 89 -25.27 6.71 5.11
N ARG A 90 -25.27 5.94 6.21
CA ARG A 90 -24.36 6.12 7.35
C ARG A 90 -23.49 4.90 7.59
N LEU A 91 -22.19 5.14 7.75
CA LEU A 91 -21.23 4.20 8.31
C LEU A 91 -21.05 4.56 9.78
N VAL A 92 -21.47 3.66 10.67
CA VAL A 92 -21.40 3.86 12.11
C VAL A 92 -20.20 3.10 12.64
N LEU A 93 -19.28 3.82 13.27
CA LEU A 93 -18.13 3.26 13.99
C LEU A 93 -18.39 3.44 15.49
N GLN A 94 -18.54 2.34 16.23
CA GLN A 94 -18.69 2.39 17.68
C GLN A 94 -17.46 1.83 18.36
N LEU A 95 -16.78 2.67 19.15
CA LEU A 95 -15.66 2.28 19.99
C LEU A 95 -16.20 2.06 21.40
N HIS A 96 -16.20 0.81 21.84
CA HIS A 96 -16.52 0.44 23.21
C HIS A 96 -15.25 0.54 24.03
N CYS A 97 -15.21 1.51 24.93
CA CYS A 97 -14.08 1.79 25.78
C CYS A 97 -14.28 1.22 27.20
N LYS A 98 -13.16 1.15 27.94
CA LYS A 98 -13.14 0.86 29.37
C LYS A 98 -14.12 1.73 30.15
N TYR A 99 -14.58 1.19 31.28
CA TYR A 99 -15.53 1.86 32.19
C TYR A 99 -16.90 2.14 31.56
N GLY A 100 -17.30 1.35 30.56
CA GLY A 100 -18.61 1.45 29.92
C GLY A 100 -18.79 2.65 28.98
N VAL A 101 -17.72 3.39 28.69
CA VAL A 101 -17.78 4.54 27.77
C VAL A 101 -17.92 4.03 26.34
N THR A 102 -18.92 4.49 25.59
CA THR A 102 -19.07 4.14 24.17
C THR A 102 -19.02 5.41 23.30
N LYS A 103 -18.05 5.47 22.38
CA LYS A 103 -17.93 6.57 21.40
C LYS A 103 -18.53 6.14 20.08
N THR A 104 -19.56 6.84 19.62
CA THR A 104 -20.22 6.55 18.34
C THR A 104 -19.90 7.63 17.31
N HIS A 105 -19.36 7.24 16.17
CA HIS A 105 -19.03 8.11 15.04
C HIS A 105 -19.92 7.77 13.85
N ASN A 106 -20.71 8.74 13.38
CA ASN A 106 -21.63 8.57 12.26
C ASN A 106 -21.07 9.23 11.01
N LEU A 107 -20.35 8.46 10.20
CA LEU A 107 -19.76 8.94 8.97
C LEU A 107 -20.78 8.87 7.83
N ALA A 108 -20.89 9.94 7.04
CA ALA A 108 -21.61 9.88 5.78
C ALA A 108 -20.73 9.13 4.76
N PHE A 109 -21.34 8.27 3.95
CA PHE A 109 -20.66 7.61 2.84
C PHE A 109 -21.39 7.89 1.53
N GLN A 110 -20.69 7.65 0.42
CA GLN A 110 -21.25 7.67 -0.93
C GLN A 110 -21.20 6.26 -1.51
N GLU A 111 -22.26 5.82 -2.17
CA GLU A 111 -22.21 4.58 -2.95
C GLU A 111 -21.26 4.75 -4.14
N CYS A 112 -20.51 3.70 -4.48
CA CYS A 112 -19.49 3.80 -5.52
C CYS A 112 -19.30 2.49 -6.29
N GLU A 113 -18.62 2.61 -7.42
CA GLU A 113 -18.18 1.45 -8.20
C GLU A 113 -17.07 0.66 -7.48
N ARG A 114 -16.82 -0.55 -7.97
CA ARG A 114 -15.77 -1.42 -7.45
C ARG A 114 -14.40 -0.86 -7.83
N LEU A 115 -13.65 -0.41 -6.84
CA LEU A 115 -12.23 -0.10 -7.01
C LEU A 115 -11.43 -1.40 -6.97
N GLN A 116 -10.93 -1.87 -8.10
CA GLN A 116 -10.06 -3.05 -8.17
C GLN A 116 -8.86 -2.75 -9.07
N ALA A 117 -7.67 -3.09 -8.59
CA ALA A 117 -6.50 -3.25 -9.44
C ALA A 117 -6.35 -4.73 -9.78
N VAL A 118 -6.14 -5.04 -11.05
CA VAL A 118 -5.80 -6.39 -11.51
C VAL A 118 -4.31 -6.40 -11.75
N PHE A 119 -3.60 -7.20 -10.96
CA PHE A 119 -2.15 -7.39 -11.06
C PHE A 119 -1.87 -8.88 -10.93
N ASP A 120 -0.95 -9.39 -11.73
CA ASP A 120 -0.58 -10.80 -11.76
C ASP A 120 0.84 -10.94 -11.23
N THR A 121 0.97 -11.26 -9.95
CA THR A 121 2.27 -11.46 -9.29
C THR A 121 3.01 -12.71 -9.78
N GLN A 122 2.31 -13.67 -10.40
CA GLN A 122 2.91 -14.90 -10.92
C GLN A 122 3.69 -14.68 -12.22
N ARG A 123 3.43 -13.56 -12.91
CA ARG A 123 4.11 -13.18 -14.15
C ARG A 123 5.29 -12.24 -13.95
N CYS A 124 5.51 -11.75 -12.74
CA CYS A 124 6.62 -10.87 -12.45
C CYS A 124 7.95 -11.63 -12.57
N SER A 125 8.90 -11.06 -13.30
CA SER A 125 10.24 -11.64 -13.49
C SER A 125 11.08 -11.59 -12.22
N SER A 126 10.77 -10.67 -11.31
CA SER A 126 11.54 -10.42 -10.10
C SER A 126 10.68 -10.43 -8.83
N ARG A 127 11.21 -11.05 -7.77
CA ARG A 127 10.60 -11.25 -6.46
C ARG A 127 11.65 -11.13 -5.35
N LEU A 128 11.38 -10.26 -4.38
CA LEU A 128 12.15 -10.12 -3.14
C LEU A 128 11.24 -10.41 -1.96
N CYS A 129 11.74 -11.10 -0.94
CA CYS A 129 11.04 -11.29 0.33
C CYS A 129 11.99 -10.99 1.48
N ALA A 130 11.62 -10.05 2.34
CA ALA A 130 12.40 -9.68 3.52
C ALA A 130 11.51 -9.33 4.71
N PRO A 131 12.04 -9.43 5.95
CA PRO A 131 11.43 -8.78 7.10
C PRO A 131 11.28 -7.28 6.83
N ALA A 132 10.12 -6.72 7.14
CA ALA A 132 9.84 -5.30 6.92
C ALA A 132 10.88 -4.37 7.59
N ARG A 133 11.44 -4.80 8.72
CA ARG A 133 12.47 -4.08 9.46
C ARG A 133 13.75 -3.86 8.64
N VAL A 134 14.20 -4.83 7.84
CA VAL A 134 15.39 -4.69 6.98
C VAL A 134 15.19 -3.53 6.00
N LEU A 135 14.03 -3.49 5.34
CA LEU A 135 13.70 -2.46 4.37
C LEU A 135 13.44 -1.10 5.04
N ALA A 136 12.91 -1.08 6.24
CA ALA A 136 12.69 0.16 6.98
C ALA A 136 13.99 0.75 7.53
N ASP A 137 14.90 -0.09 8.05
CA ASP A 137 16.25 0.30 8.46
C ASP A 137 17.05 0.85 7.26
N ALA A 138 16.81 0.33 6.04
CA ALA A 138 17.35 0.95 4.82
C ALA A 138 16.69 2.30 4.53
N VAL A 139 15.36 2.38 4.55
CA VAL A 139 14.60 3.58 4.14
C VAL A 139 14.77 4.77 5.09
N VAL A 140 15.19 4.54 6.34
CA VAL A 140 15.38 5.59 7.35
C VAL A 140 16.50 6.58 6.98
N HIS A 141 17.46 6.16 6.16
CA HIS A 141 18.59 7.00 5.75
C HIS A 141 18.21 8.03 4.67
N PHE A 142 17.05 7.86 4.02
CA PHE A 142 16.56 8.83 3.05
C PHE A 142 15.80 9.97 3.74
N PRO A 143 15.90 11.22 3.23
CA PRO A 143 15.10 12.32 3.73
C PRO A 143 13.59 12.01 3.72
N PRO A 144 12.82 12.51 4.71
CA PRO A 144 11.36 12.30 4.74
C PRO A 144 10.65 12.99 3.56
N THR A 145 11.27 14.03 2.99
CA THR A 145 10.77 14.77 1.83
C THR A 145 11.01 14.06 0.50
N LEU A 146 11.92 13.07 0.45
CA LEU A 146 12.26 12.35 -0.77
C LEU A 146 11.00 11.71 -1.37
N ALA A 147 10.76 11.99 -2.65
CA ALA A 147 9.58 11.53 -3.37
C ALA A 147 9.76 10.10 -3.88
N GLU A 148 10.88 9.83 -4.53
CA GLU A 148 11.10 8.60 -5.30
C GLU A 148 12.41 7.93 -4.90
N VAL A 149 12.40 6.60 -5.00
CA VAL A 149 13.55 5.74 -4.74
C VAL A 149 13.66 4.73 -5.86
N THR A 150 14.90 4.43 -6.22
CA THR A 150 15.28 3.42 -7.20
C THR A 150 15.73 2.17 -6.48
N LEU A 151 15.07 1.05 -6.76
CA LEU A 151 15.45 -0.30 -6.33
C LEU A 151 16.12 -1.00 -7.51
N GLY A 152 17.32 -1.52 -7.32
CA GLY A 152 18.02 -2.24 -8.37
C GLY A 152 18.85 -3.42 -7.86
N THR A 153 19.42 -4.16 -8.79
CA THR A 153 20.42 -5.18 -8.51
C THR A 153 21.82 -4.64 -8.79
N GLY A 154 22.78 -4.94 -7.92
CA GLY A 154 24.18 -4.66 -8.20
C GLY A 154 25.11 -5.87 -8.11
N PRO A 155 26.42 -5.62 -8.13
CA PRO A 155 27.42 -6.67 -8.26
C PRO A 155 27.33 -7.69 -7.12
N GLY A 156 27.36 -8.98 -7.47
CA GLY A 156 27.34 -10.07 -6.50
C GLY A 156 25.97 -10.30 -5.83
N GLY A 157 24.87 -10.00 -6.53
CA GLY A 157 23.50 -10.31 -6.07
C GLY A 157 22.94 -9.33 -5.02
N LYS A 158 23.69 -8.27 -4.69
CA LYS A 158 23.25 -7.26 -3.73
C LYS A 158 22.09 -6.45 -4.28
N ILE A 159 21.21 -6.02 -3.39
CA ILE A 159 20.07 -5.16 -3.71
C ILE A 159 20.44 -3.73 -3.36
N SER A 160 20.31 -2.80 -4.32
CA SER A 160 20.54 -1.38 -4.09
C SER A 160 19.24 -0.62 -3.86
N LEU A 161 19.29 0.34 -2.95
CA LEU A 161 18.31 1.42 -2.82
C LEU A 161 19.02 2.75 -3.00
N ARG A 162 18.63 3.51 -4.01
CA ARG A 162 19.23 4.80 -4.37
C ARG A 162 18.14 5.87 -4.46
N ASN A 163 18.38 7.09 -4.01
CA ASN A 163 17.43 8.18 -4.29
C ASN A 163 17.42 8.53 -5.78
N PHE A 164 16.23 8.81 -6.31
CA PHE A 164 16.10 9.28 -7.68
C PHE A 164 16.43 10.79 -7.78
N VAL A 165 17.17 11.17 -8.82
CA VAL A 165 17.53 12.56 -9.13
C VAL A 165 17.00 12.86 -10.53
N GLU A 166 16.03 13.77 -10.62
CA GLU A 166 15.30 14.08 -11.85
C GLU A 166 16.14 14.88 -12.87
N ASP A 167 17.15 15.63 -12.39
CA ASP A 167 18.00 16.50 -13.21
C ASP A 167 19.42 15.93 -13.34
N GLU A 168 19.62 15.04 -14.31
CA GLU A 168 20.91 14.46 -14.69
C GLU A 168 21.88 15.50 -15.31
N ALA A 169 21.43 16.73 -15.59
CA ALA A 169 22.26 17.77 -16.22
C ALA A 169 23.26 18.43 -15.25
N GLU A 170 23.02 18.38 -13.93
CA GLU A 170 23.93 18.88 -12.90
C GLU A 170 24.11 17.87 -11.74
N PRO A 171 24.76 16.72 -11.98
CA PRO A 171 24.96 15.67 -10.97
C PRO A 171 25.78 16.12 -9.75
N SER A 172 26.44 17.28 -9.83
CA SER A 172 27.27 17.85 -8.76
C SER A 172 26.49 18.62 -7.69
N LYS A 173 25.19 18.91 -7.88
CA LYS A 173 24.40 19.72 -6.93
C LYS A 173 23.46 18.92 -6.02
N THR A 174 23.25 17.63 -6.31
CA THR A 174 22.27 16.82 -5.58
C THR A 174 22.96 15.65 -4.88
N MET A 175 22.79 15.56 -3.56
CA MET A 175 23.32 14.45 -2.77
C MET A 175 22.66 13.13 -3.21
N VAL A 176 23.48 12.19 -3.66
CA VAL A 176 23.06 10.80 -3.92
C VAL A 176 23.37 9.94 -2.71
N THR A 177 22.34 9.33 -2.14
CA THR A 177 22.42 8.32 -1.10
C THR A 177 22.13 6.98 -1.74
N GLU A 178 23.09 6.06 -1.65
CA GLU A 178 22.93 4.68 -2.11
C GLU A 178 23.23 3.72 -0.96
N LEU A 179 22.34 2.75 -0.79
CA LEU A 179 22.42 1.69 0.20
C LEU A 179 22.50 0.35 -0.52
N TRP A 180 23.31 -0.54 0.05
CA TRP A 180 23.52 -1.88 -0.47
C TRP A 180 23.11 -2.87 0.60
N LEU A 181 22.05 -3.63 0.32
CA LEU A 181 21.58 -4.72 1.15
C LEU A 181 22.15 -6.03 0.61
N ALA A 182 22.69 -6.82 1.52
CA ALA A 182 23.27 -8.11 1.16
C ALA A 182 22.14 -9.15 1.00
N GLU A 183 22.34 -10.14 0.14
CA GLU A 183 21.31 -11.14 -0.18
C GLU A 183 20.89 -11.95 1.06
N ASP A 184 21.79 -12.13 2.04
CA ASP A 184 21.56 -12.82 3.31
C ASP A 184 20.61 -12.08 4.27
N GLU A 185 20.36 -10.79 4.04
CA GLU A 185 19.35 -10.02 4.77
C GLU A 185 17.91 -10.33 4.29
N PHE A 186 17.78 -10.99 3.13
CA PHE A 186 16.51 -11.38 2.54
C PHE A 186 16.23 -12.86 2.80
N GLN A 187 14.95 -13.20 2.94
CA GLN A 187 14.53 -14.60 3.06
C GLN A 187 14.52 -15.30 1.68
N SER A 188 14.21 -14.57 0.62
CA SER A 188 14.30 -15.07 -0.75
C SER A 188 14.53 -13.92 -1.72
N VAL A 189 15.49 -14.11 -2.63
CA VAL A 189 15.80 -13.18 -3.72
C VAL A 189 15.72 -13.94 -5.03
N THR A 190 14.93 -13.42 -5.97
CA THR A 190 14.86 -13.93 -7.34
C THR A 190 14.68 -12.72 -8.22
N VAL A 191 15.76 -12.20 -8.78
CA VAL A 191 15.71 -10.94 -9.52
C VAL A 191 16.39 -11.11 -10.86
N SER A 192 15.81 -10.51 -11.90
CA SER A 192 16.43 -10.49 -13.22
C SER A 192 17.70 -9.63 -13.21
N PRO A 193 18.77 -10.05 -13.90
CA PRO A 193 20.00 -9.27 -13.98
C PRO A 193 19.70 -7.88 -14.57
N ASP A 194 20.36 -6.86 -14.02
CA ASP A 194 20.23 -5.45 -14.42
C ASP A 194 18.83 -4.85 -14.26
N SER A 195 17.94 -5.49 -13.49
CA SER A 195 16.65 -4.89 -13.17
C SER A 195 16.82 -3.68 -12.25
N CYS A 196 16.08 -2.63 -12.58
CA CYS A 196 16.08 -1.36 -11.88
C CYS A 196 14.68 -0.78 -12.00
N ILE A 197 14.07 -0.35 -10.89
CA ILE A 197 12.75 0.28 -10.90
C ILE A 197 12.76 1.52 -10.00
N THR A 198 12.10 2.58 -10.42
CA THR A 198 11.92 3.78 -9.60
C THR A 198 10.46 3.96 -9.22
N PHE A 199 10.16 4.11 -7.93
CA PHE A 199 8.79 4.24 -7.43
C PHE A 199 8.67 5.24 -6.27
N CYS A 200 7.44 5.59 -5.90
CA CYS A 200 7.14 6.57 -4.85
C CYS A 200 7.47 6.04 -3.44
N LEU A 201 8.49 6.63 -2.82
CA LEU A 201 8.95 6.29 -1.48
C LEU A 201 7.94 6.71 -0.39
N LYS A 202 7.20 7.80 -0.60
CA LYS A 202 6.22 8.30 0.40
C LYS A 202 5.10 7.29 0.65
N GLU A 203 4.62 6.68 -0.42
CA GLU A 203 3.56 5.67 -0.40
C GLU A 203 4.09 4.35 0.17
N PHE A 204 5.29 3.93 -0.26
CA PHE A 204 5.98 2.74 0.25
C PHE A 204 6.25 2.81 1.76
N ARG A 205 6.74 3.95 2.27
CA ARG A 205 6.90 4.19 3.73
C ARG A 205 5.60 3.95 4.51
N GLY A 206 4.47 4.29 3.91
CA GLY A 206 3.16 4.07 4.54
C GLY A 206 2.80 2.60 4.73
N LEU A 207 3.23 1.72 3.82
CA LEU A 207 3.11 0.27 3.98
C LEU A 207 4.15 -0.27 4.97
N LEU A 208 5.41 0.19 4.87
CA LEU A 208 6.48 -0.26 5.77
C LEU A 208 6.13 -0.04 7.24
N THR A 209 5.62 1.14 7.61
CA THR A 209 5.22 1.40 9.02
C THR A 209 4.17 0.39 9.52
N PHE A 210 3.26 -0.05 8.64
CA PHE A 210 2.28 -1.08 9.00
C PHE A 210 2.97 -2.45 9.13
N ALA A 211 3.76 -2.83 8.13
CA ALA A 211 4.46 -4.11 8.07
C ALA A 211 5.38 -4.33 9.27
N GLU A 212 6.15 -3.31 9.66
CA GLU A 212 7.01 -3.30 10.85
C GLU A 212 6.22 -3.52 12.13
N ALA A 213 5.13 -2.77 12.33
CA ALA A 213 4.30 -2.89 13.53
C ALA A 213 3.62 -4.27 13.64
N SER A 214 3.30 -4.88 12.50
CA SER A 214 2.73 -6.24 12.42
C SER A 214 3.79 -7.36 12.45
N ASN A 215 5.08 -7.02 12.35
CA ASN A 215 6.18 -7.98 12.21
C ASN A 215 5.98 -9.00 11.06
N LEU A 216 5.38 -8.55 9.95
CA LEU A 216 5.11 -9.37 8.78
C LEU A 216 6.25 -9.28 7.75
N LEU A 217 6.39 -10.33 6.96
CA LEU A 217 7.31 -10.39 5.83
C LEU A 217 6.72 -9.59 4.66
N LEU A 218 7.54 -8.72 4.07
CA LEU A 218 7.17 -7.93 2.90
C LEU A 218 7.73 -8.59 1.65
N THR A 219 6.84 -8.96 0.74
CA THR A 219 7.21 -9.47 -0.58
C THR A 219 7.06 -8.36 -1.62
N ILE A 220 8.07 -8.16 -2.46
CA ILE A 220 8.10 -7.19 -3.55
C ILE A 220 8.14 -7.97 -4.85
N HIS A 221 7.14 -7.78 -5.71
CA HIS A 221 7.10 -8.32 -7.06
C HIS A 221 7.24 -7.18 -8.05
N PHE A 222 8.19 -7.29 -8.97
CA PHE A 222 8.43 -6.29 -9.98
C PHE A 222 8.97 -6.90 -11.26
N ASP A 223 9.05 -6.06 -12.28
CA ASP A 223 9.43 -6.42 -13.63
C ASP A 223 10.24 -5.27 -14.25
N GLU A 224 10.01 -4.95 -15.51
CA GLU A 224 10.66 -3.83 -16.21
C GLU A 224 10.15 -2.44 -15.76
N PRO A 225 10.98 -1.38 -15.90
CA PRO A 225 10.56 0.02 -15.79
C PRO A 225 9.26 0.31 -16.56
N GLY A 226 8.37 1.09 -15.96
CA GLY A 226 7.03 1.38 -16.49
C GLY A 226 5.97 0.32 -16.16
N ARG A 227 6.35 -0.89 -15.71
CA ARG A 227 5.42 -1.88 -15.16
C ARG A 227 5.23 -1.67 -13.66
N PRO A 228 4.02 -1.82 -13.12
CA PRO A 228 3.78 -1.55 -11.70
C PRO A 228 4.51 -2.54 -10.81
N VAL A 229 5.04 -2.04 -9.69
CA VAL A 229 5.58 -2.86 -8.60
C VAL A 229 4.46 -3.19 -7.61
N VAL A 230 4.44 -4.43 -7.14
CA VAL A 230 3.45 -4.94 -6.19
C VAL A 230 4.15 -5.35 -4.89
N PHE A 231 3.79 -4.69 -3.80
CA PHE A 231 4.19 -5.06 -2.45
C PHE A 231 3.06 -5.83 -1.78
N SER A 232 3.33 -7.01 -1.27
CA SER A 232 2.36 -7.83 -0.55
C SER A 232 2.81 -8.17 0.87
N LEU A 233 1.85 -8.19 1.79
CA LEU A 233 1.97 -8.74 3.13
C LEU A 233 0.85 -9.74 3.31
N ASP A 234 1.21 -10.98 3.65
CA ASP A 234 0.24 -12.05 3.83
C ASP A 234 0.30 -12.57 5.27
N ASP A 235 -0.87 -12.66 5.88
CA ASP A 235 -1.14 -13.32 7.16
C ASP A 235 -2.42 -14.16 7.03
N THR A 236 -2.60 -15.10 7.93
CA THR A 236 -3.75 -16.01 8.01
C THR A 236 -5.10 -15.31 8.00
N VAL A 237 -5.19 -14.09 8.55
CA VAL A 237 -6.44 -13.33 8.69
C VAL A 237 -6.40 -11.98 7.97
N LEU A 238 -5.29 -11.63 7.33
CA LEU A 238 -5.07 -10.33 6.71
C LEU A 238 -4.22 -10.48 5.44
N GLU A 239 -4.73 -9.95 4.34
CA GLU A 239 -4.02 -9.86 3.06
C GLU A 239 -3.88 -8.38 2.68
N VAL A 240 -2.66 -7.92 2.42
CA VAL A 240 -2.38 -6.52 2.08
C VAL A 240 -1.61 -6.45 0.76
N HIS A 241 -2.07 -5.60 -0.14
CA HIS A 241 -1.40 -5.29 -1.39
C HIS A 241 -1.25 -3.78 -1.57
N LEU A 242 -0.06 -3.33 -1.92
CA LEU A 242 0.22 -1.99 -2.42
C LEU A 242 0.78 -2.11 -3.84
N VAL A 243 0.18 -1.44 -4.79
CA VAL A 243 0.59 -1.40 -6.18
C VAL A 243 1.00 0.03 -6.48
N LEU A 244 2.26 0.22 -6.89
CA LEU A 244 2.79 1.52 -7.30
C LEU A 244 3.21 1.46 -8.76
N ALA A 245 2.90 2.52 -9.51
CA ALA A 245 3.51 2.73 -10.82
C ALA A 245 5.01 2.94 -10.66
N THR A 246 5.77 2.46 -11.64
CA THR A 246 7.20 2.72 -11.74
C THR A 246 7.45 3.71 -12.88
N LEU A 247 8.52 4.49 -12.78
CA LEU A 247 8.96 5.33 -13.89
C LEU A 247 9.37 4.45 -15.08
N SER A 248 9.06 4.92 -16.29
CA SER A 248 9.56 4.31 -17.53
C SER A 248 10.94 4.88 -17.85
N ASP A 249 11.82 4.09 -18.46
CA ASP A 249 13.11 4.58 -18.93
C ASP A 249 12.90 5.67 -19.99
N LEU A 250 13.32 6.91 -19.68
CA LEU A 250 13.26 8.03 -20.60
C LEU A 250 14.11 7.82 -21.88
N ASP A 251 15.07 6.90 -21.85
CA ASP A 251 15.99 6.61 -22.95
C ASP A 251 15.34 5.92 -24.17
N SER A 252 14.08 5.50 -24.08
CA SER A 252 13.36 4.92 -25.23
C SER A 252 12.70 5.96 -26.16
N SER A 253 12.72 7.25 -25.80
CA SER A 253 12.00 8.31 -26.54
C SER A 253 12.89 9.21 -27.41
N SER A 254 14.19 8.92 -27.55
CA SER A 254 15.15 9.74 -28.30
C SER A 254 15.78 9.04 -29.51
N LEU A 255 15.07 8.12 -30.19
CA LEU A 255 15.48 7.69 -31.52
C LEU A 255 15.15 8.80 -32.54
N PRO A 256 16.15 9.46 -33.16
CA PRO A 256 15.86 10.36 -34.27
C PRO A 256 15.26 9.55 -35.43
N PRO A 257 14.34 10.15 -36.23
CA PRO A 257 13.77 9.45 -37.38
C PRO A 257 14.90 9.02 -38.33
N PRO A 258 14.80 7.84 -38.96
CA PRO A 258 15.81 7.42 -39.92
C PRO A 258 15.87 8.44 -41.06
N THR A 259 17.04 9.06 -41.25
CA THR A 259 17.32 9.86 -42.43
C THR A 259 17.34 8.92 -43.62
N ASN A 260 16.27 8.96 -44.42
CA ASN A 260 16.24 8.35 -45.74
C ASN A 260 17.32 9.01 -46.61
N GLY A 261 18.35 8.23 -46.96
CA GLY A 261 19.26 8.51 -48.07
C GLY A 261 18.78 7.88 -49.35
#